data_AF-A0A1F9GJD7-F1
#
_entry.id   AF-A0A1F9GJD7-F1
#
_cell.length_a   1.000
_cell.length_b   1.000
_cell.length_c   1.000
_cell.angle_alpha   90.00
_cell.angle_beta   90.00
_cell.angle_gamma   90.00
#
_symmetry.space_group_name_H-M   'P 1'
#
loop_
_entity.id
_entity.type
_entity.pdbx_description
1 polymer ?
#
loop_
_entity_poly.entity_id
_entity_poly.type
_entity_poly.pdbx_seq_one_letter_code
_entity_poly.pdbx_strand_id
1 'polypeptide(L)'
;MFYQSIPHTADIGFKVWGKTREELFSNAARAVTDCLVEVFDGIPNQTIFVNLKAESYEELLVQWLTEVLYHFETQSLLGLGFSVISCDLDNFKATIHGVEWDSATQPLKTQIKAVTFHEMKIQEKEGQFEVQVILDV
;
A
#
# COMPACT_ATOMS: atom_id res chain seq x y z
N MET A 1 -26.51 -6.29 31.31
CA MET A 1 -25.47 -6.14 30.28
C MET A 1 -25.05 -4.69 30.26
N PHE A 2 -23.74 -4.40 30.38
CA PHE A 2 -23.22 -3.03 30.52
C PHE A 2 -22.59 -2.49 29.22
N TYR A 3 -22.66 -3.24 28.13
CA TYR A 3 -22.17 -2.81 26.82
C TYR A 3 -22.97 -3.47 25.69
N GLN A 4 -22.95 -2.83 24.53
CA GLN A 4 -23.44 -3.36 23.26
C GLN A 4 -22.45 -2.92 22.18
N SER A 5 -21.94 -3.85 21.39
CA SER A 5 -21.14 -3.52 20.22
C SER A 5 -22.06 -2.97 19.12
N ILE A 6 -21.57 -1.96 18.42
CA ILE A 6 -22.25 -1.33 17.28
C ILE A 6 -21.45 -1.70 16.04
N PRO A 7 -22.08 -2.03 14.89
CA PRO A 7 -21.36 -2.27 13.65
C PRO A 7 -20.54 -1.04 13.26
N HIS A 8 -19.24 -1.22 13.02
CA HIS A 8 -18.35 -0.21 12.45
C HIS A 8 -17.80 -0.77 11.15
N THR A 9 -18.24 -0.21 10.02
CA THR A 9 -17.68 -0.51 8.70
C THR A 9 -16.76 0.64 8.34
N ALA A 10 -15.49 0.53 8.67
CA ALA A 10 -14.47 1.48 8.29
C ALA A 10 -13.43 0.78 7.41
N ASP A 11 -13.92 0.16 6.34
CA ASP A 11 -13.11 -0.59 5.40
C ASP A 11 -13.16 0.09 4.02
N ILE A 12 -12.01 0.41 3.45
CA ILE A 12 -11.88 0.78 2.03
C ILE A 12 -11.32 -0.40 1.28
N GLY A 13 -12.09 -0.87 0.28
CA GLY A 13 -11.68 -1.94 -0.61
C GLY A 13 -11.34 -1.44 -2.01
N PHE A 14 -10.24 -1.90 -2.58
CA PHE A 14 -9.91 -1.67 -3.98
C PHE A 14 -9.32 -2.92 -4.64
N LYS A 15 -9.46 -3.00 -5.97
CA LYS A 15 -8.87 -4.06 -6.79
C LYS A 15 -7.71 -3.50 -7.58
N VAL A 16 -6.59 -4.20 -7.56
CA VAL A 16 -5.34 -3.82 -8.23
C VAL A 16 -4.88 -4.93 -9.14
N TRP A 17 -4.41 -4.56 -10.32
CA TRP A 17 -4.01 -5.52 -11.35
C TRP A 17 -2.63 -5.13 -11.91
N GLY A 18 -1.93 -6.09 -12.48
CA GLY A 18 -0.63 -5.89 -13.13
C GLY A 18 -0.28 -7.05 -14.05
N LYS A 19 0.54 -6.81 -15.08
CA LYS A 19 0.98 -7.87 -16.00
C LYS A 19 2.00 -8.81 -15.36
N THR A 20 2.70 -8.33 -14.34
CA THR A 20 3.60 -9.13 -13.49
C THR A 20 3.28 -8.90 -12.02
N ARG A 21 3.82 -9.74 -11.14
CA ARG A 21 3.68 -9.57 -9.69
C ARG A 21 4.35 -8.28 -9.21
N GLU A 22 5.48 -7.92 -9.80
CA GLU A 22 6.17 -6.65 -9.55
C GLU A 22 5.25 -5.46 -9.86
N GLU A 23 4.61 -5.48 -11.03
CA GLU A 23 3.67 -4.44 -11.44
C GLU A 23 2.45 -4.39 -10.50
N LEU A 24 1.91 -5.55 -10.10
CA LEU A 24 0.81 -5.63 -9.13
C LEU A 24 1.17 -4.94 -7.80
N PHE A 25 2.35 -5.24 -7.24
CA PHE A 25 2.78 -4.70 -5.96
C PHE A 25 3.11 -3.20 -6.04
N SER A 26 3.71 -2.75 -7.14
CA SER A 26 3.89 -1.32 -7.42
C SER A 26 2.55 -0.58 -7.51
N ASN A 27 1.59 -1.14 -8.25
CA ASN A 27 0.26 -0.54 -8.39
C ASN A 27 -0.52 -0.54 -7.08
N ALA A 28 -0.31 -1.54 -6.22
CA ALA A 28 -1.00 -1.63 -4.94
C ALA A 28 -0.52 -0.55 -3.96
N ALA A 29 0.79 -0.29 -3.92
CA ALA A 29 1.35 0.81 -3.16
C ALA A 29 0.81 2.17 -3.64
N ARG A 30 0.70 2.35 -4.96
CA ARG A 30 0.11 3.56 -5.53
C ARG A 30 -1.35 3.73 -5.13
N ALA A 31 -2.15 2.67 -5.16
CA ALA A 31 -3.54 2.72 -4.73
C ALA A 31 -3.70 3.10 -3.24
N VAL A 32 -2.80 2.63 -2.37
CA VAL A 32 -2.74 3.08 -0.96
C VAL A 32 -2.47 4.58 -0.88
N THR A 33 -1.49 5.08 -1.63
CA THR A 33 -1.21 6.54 -1.66
C THR A 33 -2.39 7.37 -2.17
N ASP A 34 -3.07 6.92 -3.22
CA ASP A 34 -4.25 7.61 -3.78
C ASP A 34 -5.45 7.63 -2.80
N CYS A 35 -5.44 6.75 -1.79
CA CYS A 35 -6.41 6.77 -0.69
C CYS A 35 -6.02 7.74 0.41
N LEU A 36 -4.71 7.92 0.67
CA LEU A 36 -4.19 8.82 1.70
C LEU A 36 -4.44 10.30 1.37
N VAL A 37 -4.14 10.72 0.14
CA VAL A 37 -4.14 12.14 -0.26
C VAL A 37 -4.80 12.35 -1.63
N GLU A 38 -5.20 13.59 -1.91
CA GLU A 38 -5.53 14.01 -3.28
C GLU A 38 -4.29 14.02 -4.17
N VAL A 39 -4.49 14.00 -5.50
CA VAL A 39 -3.39 13.97 -6.48
C VAL A 39 -2.38 15.08 -6.20
N PHE A 40 -1.13 14.69 -5.96
CA PHE A 40 -0.03 15.60 -5.66
C PHE A 40 0.97 15.66 -6.82
N ASP A 41 1.24 16.86 -7.34
CA ASP A 41 2.17 17.11 -8.45
C ASP A 41 3.57 17.49 -7.94
N GLY A 42 4.11 16.65 -7.05
CA GLY A 42 5.44 16.81 -6.48
C GLY A 42 6.53 16.15 -7.32
N ILE A 43 7.75 16.65 -7.22
CA ILE A 43 8.94 15.99 -7.78
C ILE A 43 9.58 15.14 -6.66
N PRO A 44 9.67 13.81 -6.82
CA PRO A 44 10.34 12.96 -5.84
C PRO A 44 11.79 13.39 -5.66
N ASN A 45 12.20 13.62 -4.41
CA ASN A 45 13.57 14.00 -4.05
C ASN A 45 14.21 13.06 -3.00
N GLN A 46 13.44 12.09 -2.52
CA GLN A 46 13.87 11.06 -1.58
C GLN A 46 13.63 9.68 -2.19
N THR A 47 14.50 8.74 -1.82
CA THR A 47 14.43 7.36 -2.30
C THR A 47 14.70 6.42 -1.13
N ILE A 48 13.74 5.54 -0.86
CA ILE A 48 13.83 4.53 0.20
C ILE A 48 13.92 3.15 -0.44
N PHE A 49 14.85 2.34 0.05
CA PHE A 49 14.98 0.94 -0.35
C PHE A 49 14.34 0.04 0.68
N VAL A 50 13.46 -0.85 0.24
CA VAL A 50 12.73 -1.79 1.09
C VAL A 50 13.11 -3.20 0.69
N ASN A 51 13.43 -4.03 1.69
CA ASN A 51 13.75 -5.44 1.52
C ASN A 51 12.96 -6.26 2.54
N LEU A 52 12.16 -7.20 2.05
CA LEU A 52 11.22 -7.97 2.86
C LEU A 52 11.33 -9.46 2.56
N LYS A 53 10.80 -10.25 3.49
CA LYS A 53 10.60 -11.69 3.33
C LYS A 53 9.28 -12.08 3.95
N ALA A 54 8.61 -13.06 3.35
CA ALA A 54 7.33 -13.56 3.82
C ALA A 54 7.15 -15.04 3.43
N GLU A 55 6.20 -15.71 4.07
CA GLU A 55 5.88 -17.12 3.77
C GLU A 55 4.85 -17.25 2.63
N SER A 56 4.16 -16.15 2.29
CA SER A 56 3.18 -16.08 1.20
C SER A 56 3.19 -14.73 0.49
N TYR A 57 2.64 -14.65 -0.73
CA TYR A 57 2.58 -13.39 -1.47
C TYR A 57 1.58 -12.40 -0.86
N GLU A 58 0.50 -12.89 -0.28
CA GLU A 58 -0.46 -12.06 0.45
C GLU A 58 0.20 -11.44 1.68
N GLU A 59 0.96 -12.20 2.45
CA GLU A 59 1.74 -11.67 3.56
C GLU A 59 2.78 -10.66 3.08
N LEU A 60 3.49 -10.97 1.99
CA LEU A 60 4.47 -10.06 1.41
C LEU A 60 3.83 -8.73 1.00
N LEU A 61 2.63 -8.79 0.41
CA LEU A 61 1.88 -7.60 0.00
C LEU A 61 1.44 -6.78 1.21
N VAL A 62 0.91 -7.42 2.25
CA VAL A 62 0.53 -6.72 3.49
C VAL A 62 1.75 -6.04 4.11
N GLN A 63 2.88 -6.74 4.24
CA GLN A 63 4.11 -6.14 4.77
C GLN A 63 4.58 -4.96 3.90
N TRP A 64 4.58 -5.13 2.57
CA TRP A 64 4.96 -4.07 1.64
C TRP A 64 4.10 -2.82 1.78
N LEU A 65 2.77 -2.97 1.78
CA LEU A 65 1.87 -1.84 1.94
C LEU A 65 1.94 -1.22 3.34
N THR A 66 2.25 -2.03 4.36
CA THR A 66 2.52 -1.55 5.72
C THR A 66 3.78 -0.68 5.77
N GLU A 67 4.85 -1.06 5.06
CA GLU A 67 6.06 -0.22 4.94
C GLU A 67 5.74 1.12 4.25
N VAL A 68 4.93 1.11 3.20
CA VAL A 68 4.48 2.34 2.51
C VAL A 68 3.73 3.26 3.49
N LEU A 69 2.79 2.72 4.26
CA LEU A 69 2.07 3.48 5.30
C LEU A 69 3.02 3.98 6.39
N TYR A 70 3.92 3.13 6.87
CA TYR A 70 4.88 3.49 7.92
C TYR A 70 5.73 4.71 7.51
N HIS A 71 6.26 4.72 6.30
CA HIS A 71 7.04 5.86 5.80
C HIS A 71 6.21 7.14 5.69
N PHE A 72 4.95 7.02 5.28
CA PHE A 72 4.05 8.16 5.26
C PHE A 72 3.76 8.69 6.67
N GLU A 73 3.34 7.84 7.60
CA GLU A 73 2.90 8.25 8.93
C GLU A 73 4.05 8.73 9.83
N THR A 74 5.20 8.07 9.77
CA THR A 74 6.30 8.32 10.71
C THR A 74 7.34 9.29 10.18
N GLN A 75 7.52 9.34 8.87
CA GLN A 75 8.54 10.18 8.22
C GLN A 75 7.93 11.30 7.39
N SER A 76 6.60 11.42 7.35
CA SER A 76 5.89 12.35 6.46
C SER A 76 6.37 12.20 5.01
N LEU A 77 6.68 10.98 4.57
CA LEU A 77 7.16 10.71 3.22
C LEU A 77 5.99 10.23 2.35
N LEU A 78 5.51 11.09 1.46
CA LEU A 78 4.52 10.70 0.46
C LEU A 78 5.21 10.02 -0.72
N GLY A 79 4.93 8.73 -0.91
CA GLY A 79 5.42 7.96 -2.05
C GLY A 79 4.71 8.34 -3.35
N LEU A 80 5.45 8.83 -4.34
CA LEU A 80 4.92 9.21 -5.66
C LEU A 80 5.28 8.21 -6.76
N GLY A 81 6.24 7.34 -6.51
CA GLY A 81 6.65 6.28 -7.42
C GLY A 81 7.09 5.04 -6.66
N PHE A 82 6.70 3.87 -7.18
CA PHE A 82 7.01 2.58 -6.56
C PHE A 82 7.62 1.65 -7.60
N SER A 83 8.84 1.21 -7.35
CA SER A 83 9.58 0.32 -8.25
C SER A 83 9.86 -1.00 -7.54
N VAL A 84 9.17 -2.08 -7.92
CA VAL A 84 9.47 -3.43 -7.42
C VAL A 84 10.48 -4.09 -8.37
N ILE A 85 11.67 -4.39 -7.85
CA ILE A 85 12.82 -4.90 -8.60
C ILE A 85 12.83 -6.43 -8.59
N SER A 86 12.40 -7.04 -7.48
CA SER A 86 12.23 -8.49 -7.34
C SER A 86 11.06 -8.75 -6.41
N CYS A 87 10.17 -9.66 -6.81
CA CYS A 87 8.97 -10.02 -6.07
C CYS A 87 8.99 -11.49 -5.63
N ASP A 88 10.11 -11.95 -5.09
CA ASP A 88 10.28 -13.30 -4.56
C ASP A 88 10.11 -13.33 -3.03
N LEU A 89 9.53 -14.41 -2.50
CA LEU A 89 9.21 -14.55 -1.07
C LEU A 89 10.42 -14.39 -0.14
N ASP A 90 11.61 -14.80 -0.59
CA ASP A 90 12.86 -14.73 0.18
C ASP A 90 13.74 -13.51 -0.16
N ASN A 91 13.35 -12.72 -1.15
CA ASN A 91 14.19 -11.66 -1.73
C ASN A 91 13.35 -10.53 -2.34
N PHE A 92 12.31 -10.07 -1.64
CA PHE A 92 11.55 -8.93 -2.11
C PHE A 92 12.41 -7.66 -2.05
N LYS A 93 12.49 -6.93 -3.16
CA LYS A 93 13.21 -5.66 -3.23
C LYS A 93 12.37 -4.63 -3.95
N ALA A 94 12.11 -3.53 -3.27
CA ALA A 94 11.37 -2.42 -3.82
C ALA A 94 12.02 -1.09 -3.48
N THR A 95 11.57 -0.05 -4.18
CA THR A 95 12.01 1.32 -3.96
C THR A 95 10.79 2.24 -3.93
N ILE A 96 10.74 3.09 -2.91
CA ILE A 96 9.77 4.18 -2.79
C ILE A 96 10.48 5.46 -3.20
N HIS A 97 10.00 6.10 -4.25
CA HIS A 97 10.39 7.45 -4.65
C HIS A 97 9.35 8.41 -4.09
N GLY A 98 9.76 9.26 -3.17
CA GLY A 98 8.84 10.11 -2.44
C GLY A 98 9.35 11.52 -2.23
N VAL A 99 8.52 12.29 -1.54
CA VAL A 99 8.73 13.69 -1.20
C VAL A 99 8.19 13.92 0.21
N GLU A 100 8.77 14.90 0.90
CA GLU A 100 8.25 15.33 2.18
C GLU A 100 6.84 15.89 2.01
N TRP A 101 5.92 15.39 2.81
CA TRP A 101 4.52 15.75 2.85
C TRP A 101 4.26 16.71 3.99
N ASP A 102 3.56 17.80 3.70
CA ASP A 102 3.17 18.79 4.69
C ASP A 102 1.64 18.87 4.78
N SER A 103 1.11 18.33 5.89
CA SER A 103 -0.31 18.36 6.23
C SER A 103 -0.94 19.76 6.23
N ALA A 104 -0.15 20.81 6.43
CA ALA A 104 -0.64 22.20 6.41
C ALA A 104 -0.94 22.69 4.99
N THR A 105 -0.23 22.16 3.98
CA THR A 105 -0.41 22.54 2.58
C THR A 105 -1.27 21.54 1.81
N GLN A 106 -1.34 20.28 2.28
CA GLN A 106 -2.05 19.20 1.63
C GLN A 106 -2.88 18.44 2.67
N PRO A 107 -4.22 18.60 2.67
CA PRO A 107 -5.06 17.88 3.59
C PRO A 107 -5.04 16.38 3.28
N LEU A 108 -5.08 15.57 4.33
CA LEU A 108 -5.29 14.15 4.24
C LEU A 108 -6.71 13.88 3.71
N LYS A 109 -6.83 13.02 2.71
CA LYS A 109 -8.12 12.58 2.17
C LYS A 109 -8.74 11.51 3.07
N THR A 110 -7.94 10.50 3.42
CA THR A 110 -8.37 9.41 4.31
C THR A 110 -7.22 9.01 5.23
N GLN A 111 -7.50 8.82 6.50
CA GLN A 111 -6.57 8.16 7.41
C GLN A 111 -6.70 6.65 7.24
N ILE A 112 -5.57 5.98 6.99
CA ILE A 112 -5.52 4.52 6.91
C ILE A 112 -4.78 4.03 8.15
N LYS A 113 -5.43 3.21 8.98
CA LYS A 113 -4.85 2.67 10.21
C LYS A 113 -4.01 1.43 9.95
N ALA A 114 -4.46 0.57 9.03
CA ALA A 114 -3.79 -0.68 8.73
C ALA A 114 -4.17 -1.24 7.36
N VAL A 115 -3.23 -1.99 6.77
CA VAL A 115 -3.52 -2.90 5.67
C VAL A 115 -3.88 -4.25 6.26
N THR A 116 -5.00 -4.84 5.84
CA THR A 116 -5.49 -6.10 6.41
C THR A 116 -5.34 -7.26 5.42
N PHE A 117 -5.28 -8.47 5.97
CA PHE A 117 -5.40 -9.72 5.19
C PHE A 117 -6.85 -10.03 4.75
N HIS A 118 -7.82 -9.21 5.14
CA HIS A 118 -9.23 -9.56 5.00
C HIS A 118 -9.62 -9.71 3.53
N GLU A 119 -10.02 -10.92 3.14
CA GLU A 119 -10.34 -11.31 1.76
C GLU A 119 -9.22 -11.06 0.73
N MET A 120 -7.98 -10.89 1.18
CA MET A 120 -6.85 -10.71 0.28
C MET A 120 -6.52 -12.02 -0.42
N LYS A 121 -6.53 -12.00 -1.75
CA LYS A 121 -6.16 -13.15 -2.56
C LYS A 121 -5.55 -12.69 -3.87
N ILE A 122 -4.30 -13.07 -4.10
CA ILE A 122 -3.62 -12.80 -5.37
C ILE A 122 -3.98 -13.92 -6.34
N GLN A 123 -4.46 -13.56 -7.53
CA GLN A 123 -4.88 -14.52 -8.54
C GLN A 123 -4.29 -14.15 -9.90
N GLU A 124 -3.94 -15.16 -10.69
CA GLU A 124 -3.62 -14.95 -12.10
C GLU A 124 -4.85 -15.25 -12.95
N LYS A 125 -5.30 -14.26 -13.72
CA LYS A 125 -6.48 -14.34 -14.56
C LYS A 125 -6.18 -13.70 -15.91
N GLU A 126 -6.43 -14.44 -16.99
CA GLU A 126 -6.25 -13.95 -18.37
C GLU A 126 -4.83 -13.41 -18.66
N GLY A 127 -3.82 -13.97 -17.99
CA GLY A 127 -2.41 -13.55 -18.13
C GLY A 127 -2.07 -12.25 -17.39
N GLN A 128 -2.89 -11.84 -16.42
CA GLN A 128 -2.62 -10.73 -15.50
C GLN A 128 -2.78 -11.20 -14.06
N PHE A 129 -2.06 -10.55 -13.15
CA PHE A 129 -2.24 -10.72 -11.72
C PHE A 129 -3.28 -9.72 -11.23
N GLU A 130 -4.17 -10.15 -10.34
CA GLU A 130 -5.15 -9.31 -9.65
C GLU A 130 -5.15 -9.59 -8.15
N VAL A 131 -5.44 -8.56 -7.35
CA VAL A 131 -5.64 -8.66 -5.90
C VAL A 131 -6.73 -7.70 -5.45
N GLN A 132 -7.51 -8.12 -4.45
CA GLN A 132 -8.36 -7.23 -3.66
C GLN A 132 -7.65 -6.90 -2.35
N VAL A 133 -7.59 -5.61 -2.02
CA VAL A 133 -6.99 -5.12 -0.77
C VAL A 133 -8.08 -4.41 0.01
N ILE A 134 -8.18 -4.71 1.30
CA ILE A 134 -9.07 -4.04 2.25
C ILE A 134 -8.22 -3.31 3.29
N LEU A 135 -8.46 -2.01 3.44
CA LEU A 135 -7.81 -1.12 4.39
C LEU A 135 -8.75 -0.79 5.54
N ASP A 136 -8.23 -0.83 6.76
CA ASP A 136 -8.90 -0.28 7.94
C ASP A 136 -8.63 1.23 8.00
N VAL A 137 -9.67 2.05 8.04
CA VAL A 137 -9.61 3.54 8.02
C VAL A 137 -10.11 4.17 9.32
#